data_AF-A0A2V9FMV3-F1
#
_entry.id   AF-A0A2V9FMV3-F1
#
_cell.length_a   1.000
_cell.length_b   1.000
_cell.length_c   1.000
_cell.angle_alpha   90.00
_cell.angle_beta   90.00
_cell.angle_gamma   90.00
#
_symmetry.space_group_name_H-M   'P 1'
#
loop_
_entity.id
_entity.type
_entity.pdbx_description
1 polymer ?
#
loop_
_entity_poly.entity_id
_entity_poly.type
_entity_poly.pdbx_seq_one_letter_code
_entity_poly.pdbx_strand_id
1 'polypeptide(L)'
;MVRFLFSVVFLVCLAGPRAHADVGVVLNESLDSSVDRVTGTGHSAVYFSRICPDSPVKLRLCRSDEQGSVMSNYINIGEDQPFEWNVVSLSMYLYGVEDSRYRPVFGSYKAKHLLEERYLAKYLTAYCEGPPCTTSFKAEWREMVAATLIRNVYIFSIDTTVDQDRELIAEFNSAPNKSHFNGLTRNCADFTRRVINSYFPHAVNPDYLNDFGMTSPKAVARTFTRYALRHPETNFRVQHFAQVPGTIKRSRECRAGTEQLYHSKKFLIPMIVFADHELPVVVASYVLTGRFNPQHQLEQHPAARAAEIGRELQLAKTAQDKTRAKKLEMDENLERARVVGTAEEWKEYREAFDRITAEAIPEELIPDSQRLHRYFKNLDLRGTPLVDEHGALWMEIRESGREFKVGLSANNILAPASDSLGAYELLLARTNTILKSPKHSRESMLEFRRDWAVQQRASERSAVSVARNAIPGKAGRTMFLSDAGDD
;
A
#
# COMPACT_ATOMS: atom_id res chain seq x y z
N MET A 1 -62.98 17.73 20.75
CA MET A 1 -62.32 17.31 22.00
C MET A 1 -62.13 15.79 21.92
N VAL A 2 -60.89 15.29 22.09
CA VAL A 2 -60.47 13.86 22.20
C VAL A 2 -60.48 13.06 20.87
N ARG A 3 -59.35 12.87 20.16
CA ARG A 3 -58.22 11.90 20.33
C ARG A 3 -58.60 10.43 20.07
N PHE A 4 -58.20 9.90 18.91
CA PHE A 4 -57.85 8.48 18.66
C PHE A 4 -56.73 8.46 17.60
N LEU A 5 -55.47 8.53 18.07
CA LEU A 5 -54.51 7.42 18.21
C LEU A 5 -53.93 6.94 16.87
N PHE A 6 -52.77 7.53 16.56
CA PHE A 6 -51.73 7.03 15.68
C PHE A 6 -51.29 5.62 16.08
N SER A 7 -51.20 4.71 15.12
CA SER A 7 -50.16 3.65 15.07
C SER A 7 -50.25 2.90 13.75
N VAL A 8 -49.55 3.40 12.72
CA VAL A 8 -49.02 2.53 11.66
C VAL A 8 -47.52 2.50 11.86
N VAL A 9 -47.08 1.31 12.30
CA VAL A 9 -45.73 0.93 12.67
C VAL A 9 -44.78 1.18 11.50
N PHE A 10 -43.85 2.10 11.71
CA PHE A 10 -42.67 2.32 10.88
C PHE A 10 -41.73 1.12 11.07
N LEU A 11 -41.93 0.04 10.32
CA LEU A 11 -40.98 -1.07 10.26
C LEU A 11 -39.84 -0.68 9.30
N VAL A 12 -39.04 0.31 9.69
CA VAL A 12 -37.73 0.54 9.07
C VAL A 12 -36.85 -0.61 9.53
N CYS A 13 -36.66 -1.57 8.64
CA CYS A 13 -35.62 -2.58 8.77
C CYS A 13 -34.30 -1.87 9.10
N LEU A 14 -33.84 -2.07 10.33
CA LEU A 14 -32.46 -1.90 10.76
C LEU A 14 -31.59 -2.87 9.94
N ALA A 15 -31.36 -2.55 8.66
CA ALA A 15 -30.18 -3.03 7.98
C ALA A 15 -29.01 -2.24 8.57
N GLY A 16 -28.55 -2.68 9.75
CA GLY A 16 -27.25 -2.26 10.24
C GLY A 16 -26.23 -2.48 9.13
N PRO A 17 -25.22 -1.60 8.97
CA PRO A 17 -24.15 -1.84 8.02
C PRO A 17 -23.64 -3.26 8.29
N ARG A 18 -23.69 -4.14 7.28
CA ARG A 18 -23.07 -5.45 7.39
C ARG A 18 -21.62 -5.15 7.76
N ALA A 19 -21.20 -5.52 8.97
CA ALA A 19 -19.79 -5.54 9.30
C ALA A 19 -19.19 -6.59 8.35
N HIS A 20 -18.64 -6.15 7.21
CA HIS A 20 -17.99 -7.04 6.27
C HIS A 20 -16.82 -7.69 7.02
N ALA A 21 -16.69 -9.03 7.00
CA ALA A 21 -15.34 -9.58 7.03
C ALA A 21 -14.99 -9.93 5.64
N ASP A 22 -13.71 -9.86 5.45
CA ASP A 22 -13.02 -10.20 4.28
C ASP A 22 -11.74 -10.85 4.72
N VAL A 23 -11.41 -11.91 4.01
CA VAL A 23 -10.05 -12.41 3.95
C VAL A 23 -9.48 -11.99 2.60
N GLY A 24 -8.19 -11.67 2.57
CA GLY A 24 -7.54 -11.30 1.33
C GLY A 24 -6.11 -11.78 1.19
N VAL A 25 -5.70 -11.95 -0.05
CA VAL A 25 -4.30 -12.14 -0.42
C VAL A 25 -3.64 -10.76 -0.53
N VAL A 26 -2.63 -10.51 0.29
CA VAL A 26 -1.74 -9.36 0.14
C VAL A 26 -0.63 -9.76 -0.82
N LEU A 27 -0.48 -9.03 -1.91
CA LEU A 27 0.61 -9.15 -2.86
C LEU A 27 1.48 -7.91 -2.79
N ASN A 28 2.67 -8.08 -2.23
CA ASN A 28 3.68 -7.05 -2.17
C ASN A 28 4.57 -7.10 -3.40
N GLU A 29 4.79 -5.94 -4.00
CA GLU A 29 5.72 -5.83 -5.12
C GLU A 29 7.16 -6.19 -4.73
N SER A 30 7.91 -6.63 -5.74
CA SER A 30 9.29 -7.05 -5.58
C SER A 30 10.18 -5.87 -5.22
N LEU A 31 11.06 -6.12 -4.25
CA LEU A 31 12.14 -5.21 -3.90
C LEU A 31 13.38 -5.51 -4.76
N ASP A 32 14.29 -4.55 -4.88
CA ASP A 32 15.61 -4.76 -5.49
C ASP A 32 16.67 -5.22 -4.47
N SER A 33 16.24 -5.79 -3.34
CA SER A 33 17.07 -6.32 -2.26
C SER A 33 16.99 -7.85 -2.18
N SER A 34 17.95 -8.46 -1.48
CA SER A 34 17.92 -9.89 -1.11
C SER A 34 17.65 -10.85 -2.29
N VAL A 35 16.85 -11.89 -2.06
CA VAL A 35 16.46 -12.91 -3.05
C VAL A 35 15.60 -12.27 -4.17
N ASP A 36 14.75 -11.31 -3.82
CA ASP A 36 13.86 -10.60 -4.75
C ASP A 36 14.59 -9.84 -5.86
N ARG A 37 15.81 -9.32 -5.59
CA ARG A 37 16.67 -8.72 -6.63
C ARG A 37 16.93 -9.66 -7.81
N VAL A 38 16.90 -10.96 -7.55
CA VAL A 38 17.18 -12.02 -8.52
C VAL A 38 15.88 -12.62 -9.03
N THR A 39 14.92 -12.93 -8.16
CA THR A 39 13.72 -13.68 -8.52
C THR A 39 12.57 -12.80 -8.99
N GLY A 40 12.50 -11.52 -8.60
CA GLY A 40 11.39 -10.63 -8.95
C GLY A 40 10.04 -11.08 -8.35
N THR A 41 10.06 -11.97 -7.37
CA THR A 41 8.87 -12.69 -6.87
C THR A 41 7.96 -11.83 -6.02
N GLY A 42 8.54 -10.90 -5.27
CA GLY A 42 7.82 -10.16 -4.23
C GLY A 42 7.43 -11.07 -3.07
N HIS A 43 6.43 -10.64 -2.30
CA HIS A 43 6.04 -11.32 -1.07
C HIS A 43 4.52 -11.41 -0.91
N SER A 44 4.01 -12.54 -0.41
CA SER A 44 2.59 -12.70 -0.10
C SER A 44 2.33 -12.79 1.39
N ALA A 45 1.22 -12.18 1.82
CA ALA A 45 0.70 -12.27 3.18
C ALA A 45 -0.83 -12.38 3.12
N VAL A 46 -1.47 -12.49 4.29
CA VAL A 46 -2.94 -12.59 4.40
C VAL A 46 -3.47 -11.36 5.12
N TYR A 47 -4.50 -10.73 4.54
CA TYR A 47 -5.26 -9.65 5.15
C TYR A 47 -6.54 -10.22 5.77
N PHE A 48 -6.90 -9.71 6.94
CA PHE A 48 -8.19 -9.97 7.59
C PHE A 48 -8.82 -8.64 7.98
N SER A 49 -10.08 -8.40 7.63
CA SER A 49 -10.78 -7.18 8.07
C SER A 49 -11.42 -7.28 9.46
N ARG A 50 -11.67 -8.51 9.98
CA ARG A 50 -12.24 -8.75 11.33
C ARG A 50 -11.35 -9.51 12.31
N ILE A 51 -10.13 -9.88 11.92
CA ILE A 51 -9.14 -10.47 12.82
C ILE A 51 -8.06 -9.43 13.10
N CYS A 52 -7.74 -9.24 14.38
CA CYS A 52 -6.78 -8.24 14.87
C CYS A 52 -5.77 -8.90 15.82
N PRO A 53 -4.56 -8.33 15.97
CA PRO A 53 -3.59 -8.82 16.94
C PRO A 53 -4.08 -8.59 18.39
N ASP A 54 -4.04 -9.65 19.19
CA ASP A 54 -3.96 -9.56 20.65
C ASP A 54 -2.51 -9.30 21.08
N SER A 55 -1.57 -9.94 20.38
CA SER A 55 -0.14 -9.67 20.36
C SER A 55 0.44 -9.97 18.97
N PRO A 56 1.72 -9.69 18.68
CA PRO A 56 2.35 -10.03 17.40
C PRO A 56 2.22 -11.50 16.98
N VAL A 57 1.94 -12.41 17.91
CA VAL A 57 1.84 -13.86 17.70
C VAL A 57 0.54 -14.46 18.22
N LYS A 58 -0.50 -13.64 18.39
CA LYS A 58 -1.80 -14.09 18.90
C LYS A 58 -2.95 -13.28 18.31
N LEU A 59 -4.00 -13.98 17.88
CA LEU A 59 -5.14 -13.41 17.18
C LEU A 59 -6.34 -13.20 18.11
N ARG A 60 -7.18 -12.23 17.77
CA ARG A 60 -8.51 -12.02 18.34
C ARG A 60 -9.44 -11.41 17.29
N LEU A 61 -10.73 -11.36 17.57
CA LEU A 61 -11.63 -10.52 16.78
C LEU A 61 -11.31 -9.04 16.98
N CYS A 62 -11.46 -8.28 15.89
CA CYS A 62 -11.33 -6.84 15.90
C CYS A 62 -12.47 -6.18 16.70
N ARG A 63 -12.14 -5.03 17.30
CA ARG A 63 -13.09 -4.07 17.83
C ARG A 63 -13.70 -3.25 16.69
N SER A 64 -14.78 -2.53 16.97
CA SER A 64 -15.53 -1.78 15.95
C SER A 64 -14.73 -0.67 15.26
N ASP A 65 -13.66 -0.18 15.87
CA ASP A 65 -12.79 0.89 15.39
C ASP A 65 -11.51 0.40 14.69
N GLU A 66 -11.28 -0.92 14.65
CA GLU A 66 -10.08 -1.50 14.04
C GLU A 66 -10.30 -1.88 12.57
N GLN A 67 -9.27 -1.69 11.75
CA GLN A 67 -9.32 -1.90 10.29
C GLN A 67 -8.87 -3.30 9.86
N GLY A 68 -8.67 -4.20 10.83
CA GLY A 68 -8.12 -5.53 10.58
C GLY A 68 -6.60 -5.62 10.77
N SER A 69 -6.04 -6.70 10.22
CA SER A 69 -4.63 -7.04 10.37
C SER A 69 -4.05 -7.69 9.14
N VAL A 70 -2.72 -7.69 9.06
CA VAL A 70 -1.95 -8.46 8.08
C VAL A 70 -1.12 -9.48 8.82
N MET A 71 -1.24 -10.73 8.40
CA MET A 71 -0.52 -11.87 8.93
C MET A 71 0.42 -12.43 7.86
N SER A 72 1.67 -12.64 8.22
CA SER A 72 2.72 -13.04 7.28
C SER A 72 3.65 -14.08 7.88
N ASN A 73 4.22 -14.90 6.99
CA ASN A 73 5.29 -15.84 7.29
C ASN A 73 6.54 -15.43 6.51
N TYR A 74 7.70 -15.54 7.17
CA TYR A 74 9.01 -15.13 6.68
C TYR A 74 10.05 -16.25 6.94
N ILE A 75 11.23 -16.16 6.34
CA ILE A 75 12.30 -17.17 6.47
C ILE A 75 12.72 -17.29 7.94
N ASN A 76 13.00 -16.13 8.53
CA ASN A 76 13.28 -15.87 9.92
C ASN A 76 12.73 -14.49 10.27
N ILE A 77 11.60 -14.48 10.97
CA ILE A 77 10.97 -13.24 11.44
C ILE A 77 11.96 -12.40 12.29
N GLY A 78 12.89 -13.06 12.97
CA GLY A 78 14.04 -12.42 13.60
C GLY A 78 13.84 -12.11 15.08
N GLU A 79 12.68 -12.41 15.67
CA GLU A 79 12.50 -12.54 17.12
C GLU A 79 13.34 -13.68 17.70
N ASP A 80 13.48 -13.68 19.02
CA ASP A 80 14.30 -14.67 19.72
C ASP A 80 13.66 -16.07 19.69
N GLN A 81 12.33 -16.14 19.49
CA GLN A 81 11.61 -17.40 19.30
C GLN A 81 11.35 -17.67 17.81
N PRO A 82 11.37 -18.95 17.39
CA PRO A 82 11.26 -19.33 15.98
C PRO A 82 9.80 -19.34 15.52
N PHE A 83 9.10 -18.21 15.59
CA PHE A 83 7.70 -18.10 15.19
C PHE A 83 7.52 -18.37 13.69
N GLU A 84 6.47 -19.12 13.32
CA GLU A 84 6.11 -19.32 11.90
C GLU A 84 5.51 -18.03 11.34
N TRP A 85 4.68 -17.34 12.10
CA TRP A 85 3.98 -16.17 11.61
C TRP A 85 3.93 -15.05 12.64
N ASN A 86 3.84 -13.84 12.11
CA ASN A 86 3.51 -12.63 12.84
C ASN A 86 2.24 -12.00 12.28
N VAL A 87 1.57 -11.22 13.12
CA VAL A 87 0.40 -10.43 12.77
C VAL A 87 0.55 -9.00 13.30
N VAL A 88 0.21 -8.02 12.47
CA VAL A 88 0.20 -6.60 12.84
C VAL A 88 -1.11 -5.96 12.38
N SER A 89 -1.54 -4.87 13.01
CA SER A 89 -2.71 -4.13 12.51
C SER A 89 -2.47 -3.63 11.07
N LEU A 90 -3.54 -3.47 10.29
CA LEU A 90 -3.44 -3.02 8.89
C LEU A 90 -2.68 -1.68 8.79
N SER A 91 -2.99 -0.73 9.67
CA SER A 91 -2.31 0.57 9.69
C SER A 91 -0.83 0.45 10.04
N MET A 92 -0.46 -0.45 10.96
CA MET A 92 0.94 -0.70 11.28
C MET A 92 1.68 -1.34 10.10
N TYR A 93 1.05 -2.32 9.43
CA TYR A 93 1.59 -2.95 8.23
C TYR A 93 1.84 -1.94 7.12
N LEU A 94 0.83 -1.14 6.77
CA LEU A 94 0.93 -0.21 5.65
C LEU A 94 1.82 0.98 5.99
N TYR A 95 1.57 1.63 7.13
CA TYR A 95 2.09 2.96 7.43
C TYR A 95 3.06 3.02 8.63
N GLY A 96 3.22 1.93 9.38
CA GLY A 96 4.07 1.89 10.59
C GLY A 96 3.54 2.69 11.77
N VAL A 97 2.24 3.00 11.76
CA VAL A 97 1.56 3.78 12.79
C VAL A 97 0.20 3.17 13.11
N GLU A 98 -0.28 3.33 14.33
CA GLU A 98 -1.57 2.76 14.75
C GLU A 98 -2.77 3.45 14.09
N ASP A 99 -2.64 4.75 13.78
CA ASP A 99 -3.68 5.56 13.17
C ASP A 99 -3.23 6.10 11.81
N SER A 100 -3.99 5.76 10.77
CA SER A 100 -3.74 6.16 9.37
C SER A 100 -3.64 7.67 9.14
N ARG A 101 -4.17 8.51 10.03
CA ARG A 101 -4.00 9.98 9.95
C ARG A 101 -2.53 10.39 10.07
N TYR A 102 -1.72 9.58 10.73
CA TYR A 102 -0.29 9.79 10.91
C TYR A 102 0.56 9.19 9.78
N ARG A 103 -0.07 8.68 8.71
CA ARG A 103 0.64 8.04 7.58
C ARG A 103 1.78 8.94 7.05
N PRO A 104 2.95 8.37 6.75
CA PRO A 104 4.06 9.13 6.16
C PRO A 104 3.70 9.68 4.77
N VAL A 105 4.10 10.93 4.49
CA VAL A 105 4.01 11.53 3.14
C VAL A 105 5.35 11.56 2.41
N PHE A 106 6.44 11.20 3.10
CA PHE A 106 7.81 11.13 2.59
C PHE A 106 8.47 9.80 2.93
N GLY A 107 9.00 9.09 1.93
CA GLY A 107 9.63 7.78 2.10
C GLY A 107 11.15 7.83 2.13
N SER A 108 11.75 7.71 3.32
CA SER A 108 13.19 7.49 3.49
C SER A 108 13.50 6.35 4.44
N TYR A 109 14.67 5.72 4.29
CA TYR A 109 15.09 4.64 5.19
C TYR A 109 15.24 5.12 6.63
N LYS A 110 15.69 6.37 6.82
CA LYS A 110 15.78 7.00 8.16
C LYS A 110 14.40 7.07 8.82
N ALA A 111 13.38 7.53 8.08
CA ALA A 111 12.00 7.60 8.59
C ALA A 111 11.41 6.21 8.86
N LYS A 112 11.60 5.24 7.95
CA LYS A 112 11.17 3.85 8.15
C LYS A 112 11.78 3.25 9.42
N HIS A 113 13.08 3.44 9.62
CA HIS A 113 13.78 2.91 10.79
C HIS A 113 13.21 3.45 12.10
N LEU A 114 12.87 4.75 12.18
CA LEU A 114 12.24 5.31 13.38
C LEU A 114 10.89 4.66 13.71
N LEU A 115 10.08 4.34 12.69
CA LEU A 115 8.81 3.64 12.88
C LEU A 115 9.04 2.19 13.33
N GLU A 116 10.05 1.51 12.79
CA GLU A 116 10.44 0.16 13.22
C GLU A 116 10.93 0.14 14.68
N GLU A 117 11.80 1.06 15.07
CA GLU A 117 12.30 1.14 16.45
C GLU A 117 11.16 1.46 17.42
N ARG A 118 10.22 2.32 17.00
CA ARG A 118 9.00 2.58 17.77
C ARG A 118 8.14 1.33 17.92
N TYR A 119 7.98 0.54 16.86
CA TYR A 119 7.25 -0.73 16.90
C TYR A 119 7.93 -1.74 17.82
N LEU A 120 9.25 -1.90 17.70
CA LEU A 120 10.08 -2.76 18.55
C LEU A 120 9.86 -2.45 20.03
N ALA A 121 10.00 -1.17 20.41
CA ALA A 121 9.88 -0.70 21.78
C ALA A 121 8.46 -0.88 22.37
N LYS A 122 7.42 -0.88 21.54
CA LYS A 122 6.03 -0.93 22.01
C LYS A 122 5.41 -2.33 21.96
N TYR A 123 5.79 -3.14 20.98
CA TYR A 123 5.09 -4.39 20.68
C TYR A 123 5.97 -5.64 20.75
N LEU A 124 7.30 -5.49 20.59
CA LEU A 124 8.21 -6.63 20.51
C LEU A 124 9.07 -6.83 21.77
N THR A 125 8.97 -6.00 22.80
CA THR A 125 9.79 -6.13 24.01
C THR A 125 9.68 -7.51 24.67
N ALA A 126 8.51 -8.16 24.60
CA ALA A 126 8.29 -9.50 25.14
C ALA A 126 8.80 -10.64 24.23
N TYR A 127 9.30 -10.32 23.04
CA TYR A 127 9.71 -11.28 22.00
C TYR A 127 11.15 -11.05 21.53
N CYS A 128 11.76 -9.93 21.92
CA CYS A 128 13.08 -9.48 21.50
C CYS A 128 13.87 -8.96 22.69
N GLU A 129 14.69 -9.83 23.25
CA GLU A 129 15.60 -9.59 24.37
C GLU A 129 17.04 -9.39 23.90
N GLY A 130 17.44 -10.00 22.77
CA GLY A 130 18.82 -10.00 22.29
C GLY A 130 19.04 -9.51 20.84
N PRO A 131 20.29 -9.15 20.49
CA PRO A 131 20.74 -9.19 19.10
C PRO A 131 20.70 -10.65 18.60
N PRO A 132 20.20 -10.94 17.37
CA PRO A 132 19.98 -9.98 16.29
C PRO A 132 18.61 -9.31 16.25
N CYS A 133 17.60 -9.69 17.06
CA CYS A 133 16.26 -9.13 16.91
C CYS A 133 16.26 -7.59 17.00
N THR A 134 16.93 -7.05 18.01
CA THR A 134 16.87 -5.63 18.34
C THR A 134 17.69 -4.76 17.39
N THR A 135 18.81 -5.26 16.86
CA THR A 135 19.79 -4.43 16.13
C THR A 135 19.95 -4.78 14.64
N SER A 136 19.47 -5.95 14.21
CA SER A 136 19.69 -6.38 12.83
C SER A 136 18.67 -5.77 11.87
N PHE A 137 19.16 -5.10 10.83
CA PHE A 137 18.35 -4.71 9.68
C PHE A 137 17.85 -5.91 8.85
N LYS A 138 18.31 -7.12 9.15
CA LYS A 138 17.85 -8.36 8.50
C LYS A 138 16.74 -9.07 9.28
N ALA A 139 16.30 -8.53 10.41
CA ALA A 139 15.16 -9.08 11.14
C ALA A 139 13.87 -8.83 10.32
N GLU A 140 13.22 -9.88 9.86
CA GLU A 140 12.12 -9.77 8.89
C GLU A 140 10.82 -9.22 9.50
N TRP A 141 10.68 -9.13 10.83
CA TRP A 141 9.61 -8.36 11.47
C TRP A 141 9.61 -6.90 11.00
N ARG A 142 10.76 -6.34 10.60
CA ARG A 142 10.87 -4.97 10.06
C ARG A 142 10.11 -4.79 8.75
N GLU A 143 9.93 -5.85 7.96
CA GLU A 143 9.10 -5.84 6.74
C GLU A 143 7.59 -5.77 7.04
N MET A 144 7.20 -6.08 8.29
CA MET A 144 5.81 -5.95 8.78
C MET A 144 5.46 -4.54 9.23
N VAL A 145 6.39 -3.58 9.14
CA VAL A 145 6.19 -2.20 9.60
C VAL A 145 6.41 -1.23 8.44
N ALA A 146 5.39 -0.41 8.14
CA ALA A 146 5.47 0.62 7.11
C ALA A 146 5.84 0.11 5.71
N ALA A 147 5.20 -0.98 5.26
CA ALA A 147 5.43 -1.60 3.96
C ALA A 147 5.31 -0.61 2.79
N THR A 148 4.41 0.38 2.87
CA THR A 148 4.25 1.37 1.79
C THR A 148 5.42 2.35 1.70
N LEU A 149 6.37 2.37 2.64
CA LEU A 149 7.60 3.16 2.44
C LEU A 149 8.54 2.50 1.43
N ILE A 150 8.51 1.16 1.32
CA ILE A 150 9.46 0.40 0.49
C ILE A 150 8.84 -0.21 -0.77
N ARG A 151 7.51 -0.40 -0.82
CA ARG A 151 6.86 -1.05 -1.97
C ARG A 151 5.38 -0.72 -2.13
N ASN A 152 4.87 -0.94 -3.33
CA ASN A 152 3.43 -0.99 -3.59
C ASN A 152 2.84 -2.30 -3.01
N VAL A 153 1.59 -2.23 -2.56
CA VAL A 153 0.86 -3.35 -1.97
C VAL A 153 -0.52 -3.47 -2.61
N TYR A 154 -0.85 -4.66 -3.11
CA TYR A 154 -2.20 -5.01 -3.55
C TYR A 154 -2.86 -5.93 -2.53
N ILE A 155 -4.15 -5.72 -2.25
CA ILE A 155 -4.95 -6.61 -1.41
C ILE A 155 -6.15 -7.08 -2.22
N PHE A 156 -6.19 -8.38 -2.50
CA PHE A 156 -7.29 -9.06 -3.19
C PHE A 156 -8.21 -9.65 -2.12
N SER A 157 -9.43 -9.15 -1.97
CA SER A 157 -10.33 -9.52 -0.86
C SER A 157 -11.64 -10.13 -1.35
N ILE A 158 -12.16 -11.07 -0.58
CA ILE A 158 -13.51 -11.62 -0.71
C ILE A 158 -14.17 -11.72 0.67
N ASP A 159 -15.49 -11.70 0.71
CA ASP A 159 -16.27 -11.74 1.94
C ASP A 159 -16.14 -13.07 2.70
N THR A 160 -16.06 -13.02 4.03
CA THR A 160 -16.10 -14.15 4.95
C THR A 160 -17.14 -13.96 6.06
N THR A 161 -17.44 -15.03 6.79
CA THR A 161 -18.36 -15.04 7.94
C THR A 161 -17.61 -14.94 9.26
N VAL A 162 -18.31 -14.48 10.31
CA VAL A 162 -17.71 -14.31 11.65
C VAL A 162 -17.30 -15.67 12.22
N ASP A 163 -18.07 -16.71 11.92
CA ASP A 163 -17.79 -18.06 12.41
C ASP A 163 -16.53 -18.63 11.79
N GLN A 164 -16.32 -18.44 10.48
CA GLN A 164 -15.04 -18.78 9.83
C GLN A 164 -13.86 -18.03 10.46
N ASP A 165 -14.01 -16.74 10.77
CA ASP A 165 -12.96 -15.97 11.44
C ASP A 165 -12.65 -16.52 12.84
N ARG A 166 -13.67 -16.96 13.59
CA ARG A 166 -13.50 -17.57 14.93
C ARG A 166 -12.80 -18.92 14.85
N GLU A 167 -13.13 -19.74 13.85
CA GLU A 167 -12.48 -21.03 13.62
C GLU A 167 -10.99 -20.85 13.32
N LEU A 168 -10.63 -19.92 12.43
CA LEU A 168 -9.23 -19.59 12.14
C LEU A 168 -8.50 -19.12 13.40
N ILE A 169 -9.10 -18.20 14.17
CA ILE A 169 -8.50 -17.71 15.42
C ILE A 169 -8.23 -18.86 16.39
N ALA A 170 -9.19 -19.78 16.56
CA ALA A 170 -9.06 -20.92 17.45
C ALA A 170 -7.94 -21.86 17.00
N GLU A 171 -7.87 -22.17 15.71
CA GLU A 171 -6.82 -23.02 15.13
C GLU A 171 -5.43 -22.41 15.40
N PHE A 172 -5.20 -21.18 14.97
CA PHE A 172 -3.89 -20.54 15.03
C PHE A 172 -3.43 -20.21 16.46
N ASN A 173 -4.35 -19.85 17.36
CA ASN A 173 -4.01 -19.61 18.77
C ASN A 173 -3.76 -20.91 19.56
N SER A 174 -4.27 -22.05 19.09
CA SER A 174 -4.03 -23.35 19.75
C SER A 174 -2.72 -24.00 19.33
N ALA A 175 -2.20 -23.64 18.15
CA ALA A 175 -0.94 -24.15 17.62
C ALA A 175 0.28 -23.52 18.31
N PRO A 176 1.42 -24.22 18.40
CA PRO A 176 2.63 -23.70 19.07
C PRO A 176 3.35 -22.58 18.30
N ASN A 177 2.83 -22.17 17.12
CA ASN A 177 3.44 -21.18 16.21
C ASN A 177 4.96 -21.39 16.04
N LYS A 178 5.38 -22.52 15.46
CA LYS A 178 6.80 -22.83 15.23
C LYS A 178 7.10 -22.90 13.73
N SER A 179 8.13 -22.17 13.31
CA SER A 179 8.52 -22.07 11.92
C SER A 179 9.01 -23.41 11.36
N HIS A 180 8.47 -23.75 10.20
CA HIS A 180 8.94 -24.85 9.36
C HIS A 180 9.28 -24.34 7.96
N PHE A 181 9.79 -23.11 7.87
CA PHE A 181 10.00 -22.42 6.62
C PHE A 181 10.96 -23.18 5.69
N ASN A 182 10.59 -23.27 4.42
CA ASN A 182 11.43 -23.74 3.33
C ASN A 182 11.10 -22.94 2.07
N GLY A 183 12.10 -22.25 1.49
CA GLY A 183 11.87 -21.32 0.37
C GLY A 183 11.19 -21.95 -0.86
N LEU A 184 11.32 -23.26 -1.07
CA LEU A 184 10.75 -23.97 -2.22
C LEU A 184 9.39 -24.63 -1.93
N THR A 185 9.18 -25.12 -0.70
CA THR A 185 8.06 -26.02 -0.37
C THR A 185 7.18 -25.56 0.79
N ARG A 186 7.65 -24.60 1.59
CA ARG A 186 6.97 -24.04 2.77
C ARG A 186 7.35 -22.58 2.93
N ASN A 187 6.99 -21.77 1.94
CA ASN A 187 7.31 -20.34 1.92
C ASN A 187 6.08 -19.47 2.23
N CYS A 188 6.21 -18.15 2.10
CA CYS A 188 5.14 -17.20 2.36
C CYS A 188 3.89 -17.42 1.48
N ALA A 189 4.06 -17.91 0.25
CA ALA A 189 2.98 -18.23 -0.68
C ALA A 189 2.27 -19.53 -0.29
N ASP A 190 3.02 -20.55 0.15
CA ASP A 190 2.42 -21.77 0.71
C ASP A 190 1.67 -21.50 2.03
N PHE A 191 2.21 -20.62 2.88
CA PHE A 191 1.52 -20.14 4.07
C PHE A 191 0.21 -19.44 3.71
N THR A 192 0.25 -18.47 2.79
CA THR A 192 -0.94 -17.76 2.32
C THR A 192 -1.96 -18.73 1.73
N ARG A 193 -1.52 -19.71 0.92
CA ARG A 193 -2.37 -20.77 0.38
C ARG A 193 -3.05 -21.58 1.49
N ARG A 194 -2.31 -21.97 2.54
CA ARG A 194 -2.83 -22.73 3.67
C ARG A 194 -3.94 -21.96 4.39
N VAL A 195 -3.69 -20.70 4.72
CA VAL A 195 -4.65 -19.83 5.40
C VAL A 195 -5.90 -19.63 4.54
N ILE A 196 -5.76 -19.21 3.28
CA ILE A 196 -6.93 -18.96 2.42
C ILE A 196 -7.75 -20.25 2.19
N ASN A 197 -7.09 -21.39 2.02
CA ASN A 197 -7.78 -22.66 1.81
C ASN A 197 -8.46 -23.21 3.06
N SER A 198 -8.17 -22.69 4.25
CA SER A 198 -8.95 -22.99 5.47
C SER A 198 -10.37 -22.37 5.39
N TYR A 199 -10.49 -21.18 4.81
CA TYR A 199 -11.77 -20.53 4.55
C TYR A 199 -12.48 -21.11 3.33
N PHE A 200 -11.72 -21.28 2.25
CA PHE A 200 -12.25 -21.64 0.93
C PHE A 200 -11.40 -22.75 0.31
N PRO A 201 -11.78 -24.02 0.51
CA PRO A 201 -11.03 -25.15 -0.02
C PRO A 201 -10.74 -25.00 -1.52
N HIS A 202 -9.48 -25.16 -1.90
CA HIS A 202 -8.98 -25.05 -3.28
C HIS A 202 -9.11 -23.67 -3.94
N ALA A 203 -9.36 -22.59 -3.19
CA ALA A 203 -9.37 -21.23 -3.73
C ALA A 203 -7.97 -20.80 -4.23
N VAL A 204 -6.92 -21.27 -3.56
CA VAL A 204 -5.53 -21.01 -3.93
C VAL A 204 -4.84 -22.31 -4.32
N ASN A 205 -4.19 -22.30 -5.49
CA ASN A 205 -3.44 -23.44 -6.00
C ASN A 205 -2.05 -23.00 -6.49
N PRO A 206 -1.02 -23.88 -6.38
CA PRO A 206 0.27 -23.63 -7.00
C PRO A 206 0.17 -23.53 -8.53
N ASP A 207 1.08 -22.77 -9.16
CA ASP A 207 1.26 -22.74 -10.61
C ASP A 207 2.59 -23.39 -10.99
N TYR A 208 2.66 -24.71 -10.82
CA TYR A 208 3.91 -25.46 -10.96
C TYR A 208 4.60 -25.28 -12.32
N LEU A 209 3.85 -25.03 -13.40
CA LEU A 209 4.41 -24.81 -14.73
C LEU A 209 5.12 -23.45 -14.84
N ASN A 210 4.50 -22.37 -14.37
CA ASN A 210 5.09 -21.04 -14.49
C ASN A 210 6.10 -20.70 -13.39
N ASP A 211 6.04 -21.43 -12.26
CA ASP A 211 6.88 -21.19 -11.10
C ASP A 211 7.88 -22.33 -10.83
N PHE A 212 8.17 -23.16 -11.84
CA PHE A 212 9.17 -24.23 -11.79
C PHE A 212 9.03 -25.16 -10.57
N GLY A 213 7.80 -25.57 -10.28
CA GLY A 213 7.50 -26.45 -9.15
C GLY A 213 7.31 -25.74 -7.80
N MET A 214 7.50 -24.42 -7.72
CA MET A 214 7.27 -23.62 -6.51
C MET A 214 5.86 -23.00 -6.49
N THR A 215 5.38 -22.63 -5.31
CA THR A 215 4.24 -21.70 -5.16
C THR A 215 4.79 -20.28 -5.09
N SER A 216 4.46 -19.41 -6.05
CA SER A 216 4.84 -17.98 -6.00
C SER A 216 3.73 -17.08 -5.44
N PRO A 217 4.07 -15.90 -4.88
CA PRO A 217 3.09 -14.88 -4.49
C PRO A 217 2.12 -14.50 -5.62
N LYS A 218 2.62 -14.40 -6.86
CA LYS A 218 1.80 -14.06 -8.03
C LYS A 218 0.82 -15.17 -8.38
N ALA A 219 1.23 -16.44 -8.29
CA ALA A 219 0.34 -17.58 -8.51
C ALA A 219 -0.78 -17.64 -7.48
N VAL A 220 -0.48 -17.33 -6.21
CA VAL A 220 -1.50 -17.26 -5.15
C VAL A 220 -2.54 -16.20 -5.46
N ALA A 221 -2.12 -14.96 -5.77
CA ALA A 221 -3.05 -13.88 -6.14
C ALA A 221 -3.87 -14.21 -7.39
N ARG A 222 -3.25 -14.80 -8.42
CA ARG A 222 -3.92 -15.18 -9.67
C ARG A 222 -4.96 -16.28 -9.47
N THR A 223 -4.63 -17.34 -8.75
CA THR A 223 -5.57 -18.45 -8.53
C THR A 223 -6.70 -18.06 -7.60
N PHE A 224 -6.41 -17.27 -6.57
CA PHE A 224 -7.42 -16.65 -5.71
C PHE A 224 -8.39 -15.77 -6.50
N THR A 225 -7.88 -14.90 -7.36
CA THR A 225 -8.70 -14.06 -8.25
C THR A 225 -9.59 -14.93 -9.14
N ARG A 226 -9.03 -15.98 -9.75
CA ARG A 226 -9.80 -16.91 -10.59
C ARG A 226 -10.90 -17.63 -9.81
N TYR A 227 -10.64 -18.02 -8.56
CA TYR A 227 -11.66 -18.58 -7.69
C TYR A 227 -12.77 -17.56 -7.42
N ALA A 228 -12.42 -16.34 -7.00
CA ALA A 228 -13.36 -15.29 -6.65
C ALA A 228 -14.26 -14.87 -7.84
N LEU A 229 -13.70 -14.79 -9.05
CA LEU A 229 -14.47 -14.49 -10.27
C LEU A 229 -15.48 -15.60 -10.65
N ARG A 230 -15.26 -16.84 -10.19
CA ARG A 230 -16.22 -17.95 -10.35
C ARG A 230 -17.27 -18.01 -9.25
N HIS A 231 -17.09 -17.24 -8.17
CA HIS A 231 -17.95 -17.19 -7.00
C HIS A 231 -18.39 -15.73 -6.75
N PRO A 232 -19.26 -15.15 -7.61
CA PRO A 232 -19.61 -13.74 -7.55
C PRO A 232 -20.28 -13.34 -6.21
N GLU A 233 -20.84 -14.29 -5.48
CA GLU A 233 -21.41 -14.10 -4.14
C GLU A 233 -20.39 -13.58 -3.13
N THR A 234 -19.10 -13.82 -3.34
CA THR A 234 -18.04 -13.46 -2.38
C THR A 234 -17.56 -12.00 -2.52
N ASN A 235 -18.22 -11.17 -3.33
CA ASN A 235 -17.94 -9.72 -3.45
C ASN A 235 -16.45 -9.37 -3.67
N PHE A 236 -15.83 -10.02 -4.65
CA PHE A 236 -14.43 -9.80 -4.98
C PHE A 236 -14.08 -8.34 -5.25
N ARG A 237 -12.97 -7.90 -4.67
CA ARG A 237 -12.42 -6.56 -4.87
C ARG A 237 -10.92 -6.52 -4.66
N VAL A 238 -10.29 -5.51 -5.22
CA VAL A 238 -8.86 -5.27 -5.15
C VAL A 238 -8.61 -3.86 -4.64
N GLN A 239 -7.73 -3.74 -3.65
CA GLN A 239 -7.26 -2.47 -3.12
C GLN A 239 -5.78 -2.31 -3.44
N HIS A 240 -5.34 -1.07 -3.64
CA HIS A 240 -3.95 -0.75 -3.92
C HIS A 240 -3.47 0.37 -3.02
N PHE A 241 -2.32 0.14 -2.38
CA PHE A 241 -1.60 1.10 -1.57
C PHE A 241 -0.26 1.38 -2.24
N ALA A 242 -0.12 2.58 -2.77
CA ALA A 242 1.09 2.97 -3.49
C ALA A 242 2.25 3.21 -2.51
N GLN A 243 3.46 2.93 -2.99
CA GLN A 243 4.67 3.28 -2.28
C GLN A 243 4.73 4.80 -2.12
N VAL A 244 5.11 5.27 -0.93
CA VAL A 244 5.28 6.69 -0.61
C VAL A 244 6.49 7.24 -1.40
N PRO A 245 6.34 8.31 -2.18
CA PRO A 245 7.45 9.00 -2.82
C PRO A 245 8.52 9.47 -1.83
N GLY A 246 9.80 9.39 -2.22
CA GLY A 246 10.92 9.83 -1.41
C GLY A 246 12.25 9.36 -1.97
N THR A 247 13.22 9.05 -1.10
CA THR A 247 14.57 8.60 -1.47
C THR A 247 14.69 7.08 -1.62
N ILE A 248 13.71 6.31 -1.13
CA ILE A 248 13.68 4.87 -1.33
C ILE A 248 13.33 4.56 -2.79
N LYS A 249 14.10 3.65 -3.41
CA LYS A 249 13.87 3.19 -4.77
C LYS A 249 12.48 2.57 -4.91
N ARG A 250 11.82 2.83 -6.05
CA ARG A 250 10.50 2.26 -6.37
C ARG A 250 10.56 0.73 -6.51
N SER A 251 9.54 0.06 -5.97
CA SER A 251 9.31 -1.38 -6.17
C SER A 251 8.98 -1.71 -7.62
N ARG A 252 9.00 -3.01 -7.93
CA ARG A 252 8.74 -3.55 -9.27
C ARG A 252 7.62 -4.57 -9.22
N GLU A 253 6.85 -4.63 -10.30
CA GLU A 253 5.78 -5.62 -10.48
C GLU A 253 6.28 -7.05 -10.21
N CYS A 254 5.49 -7.84 -9.49
CA CYS A 254 5.77 -9.26 -9.25
C CYS A 254 5.79 -10.04 -10.56
N ARG A 255 6.74 -10.97 -10.63
CA ARG A 255 6.91 -11.87 -11.77
C ARG A 255 6.79 -13.32 -11.35
N ALA A 256 6.13 -14.12 -12.18
CA ALA A 256 6.23 -15.58 -12.11
C ALA A 256 7.62 -16.03 -12.58
N GLY A 257 8.00 -17.27 -12.29
CA GLY A 257 9.30 -17.82 -12.68
C GLY A 257 9.62 -17.66 -14.17
N THR A 258 8.70 -18.05 -15.04
CA THR A 258 8.83 -17.94 -16.51
C THR A 258 8.92 -16.48 -16.98
N GLU A 259 8.21 -15.56 -16.33
CA GLU A 259 8.28 -14.12 -16.63
C GLU A 259 9.65 -13.54 -16.27
N GLN A 260 10.21 -13.96 -15.13
CA GLN A 260 11.53 -13.51 -14.70
C GLN A 260 12.63 -14.02 -15.63
N LEU A 261 12.51 -15.27 -16.07
CA LEU A 261 13.43 -15.89 -17.02
C LEU A 261 13.47 -15.14 -18.36
N TYR A 262 12.30 -14.68 -18.83
CA TYR A 262 12.19 -13.89 -20.06
C TYR A 262 12.69 -12.44 -19.90
N HIS A 263 12.33 -11.75 -18.82
CA HIS A 263 12.65 -10.32 -18.66
C HIS A 263 14.06 -10.05 -18.11
N SER A 264 14.71 -11.02 -17.48
CA SER A 264 16.04 -10.84 -16.90
C SER A 264 17.13 -11.22 -17.91
N LYS A 265 17.90 -10.22 -18.38
CA LYS A 265 19.10 -10.48 -19.22
C LYS A 265 20.06 -11.47 -18.55
N LYS A 266 20.11 -11.51 -17.21
CA LYS A 266 20.98 -12.41 -16.45
C LYS A 266 20.58 -13.88 -16.58
N PHE A 267 19.32 -14.17 -16.87
CA PHE A 267 18.85 -15.54 -17.04
C PHE A 267 18.61 -15.88 -18.51
N LEU A 268 18.08 -14.92 -19.29
CA LEU A 268 17.83 -15.09 -20.71
C LEU A 268 19.11 -15.40 -21.49
N ILE A 269 20.22 -14.69 -21.23
CA ILE A 269 21.47 -14.89 -21.97
C ILE A 269 22.05 -16.30 -21.71
N PRO A 270 22.27 -16.76 -20.46
CA PRO A 270 22.68 -18.13 -20.22
C PRO A 270 21.71 -19.15 -20.80
N MET A 271 20.40 -18.91 -20.77
CA MET A 271 19.44 -19.87 -21.28
C MET A 271 19.47 -19.96 -22.81
N ILE A 272 19.66 -18.85 -23.53
CA ILE A 272 19.89 -18.86 -24.99
C ILE A 272 21.16 -19.63 -25.34
N VAL A 273 22.20 -19.56 -24.50
CA VAL A 273 23.52 -20.18 -24.79
C VAL A 273 23.56 -21.66 -24.40
N PHE A 274 22.92 -22.05 -23.29
CA PHE A 274 23.09 -23.37 -22.67
C PHE A 274 21.81 -24.22 -22.59
N ALA A 275 20.63 -23.64 -22.86
CA ALA A 275 19.33 -24.32 -22.75
C ALA A 275 18.33 -23.81 -23.81
N ASP A 276 18.81 -23.64 -25.05
CA ASP A 276 18.06 -23.13 -26.19
C ASP A 276 16.85 -24.02 -26.55
N HIS A 277 16.90 -25.31 -26.24
CA HIS A 277 15.80 -26.26 -26.46
C HIS A 277 14.62 -26.09 -25.48
N GLU A 278 14.88 -25.56 -24.28
CA GLU A 278 13.84 -25.31 -23.24
C GLU A 278 13.18 -23.93 -23.41
N LEU A 279 13.87 -23.00 -24.09
CA LEU A 279 13.39 -21.64 -24.34
C LEU A 279 12.02 -21.61 -25.05
N PRO A 280 11.73 -22.41 -26.10
CA PRO A 280 10.40 -22.45 -26.70
C PRO A 280 9.28 -22.86 -25.74
N VAL A 281 9.56 -23.78 -24.81
CA VAL A 281 8.58 -24.25 -23.81
C VAL A 281 8.30 -23.14 -22.78
N VAL A 282 9.35 -22.48 -22.29
CA VAL A 282 9.23 -21.32 -21.38
C VAL A 282 8.46 -20.17 -22.05
N VAL A 283 8.80 -19.85 -23.30
CA VAL A 283 8.14 -18.79 -24.09
C VAL A 283 6.68 -19.16 -24.37
N ALA A 284 6.40 -20.39 -24.78
CA ALA A 284 5.03 -20.86 -25.00
C ALA A 284 4.21 -20.82 -23.71
N SER A 285 4.75 -21.28 -22.58
CA SER A 285 4.08 -21.21 -21.28
C SER A 285 3.77 -19.76 -20.88
N TYR A 286 4.74 -18.85 -21.03
CA TYR A 286 4.57 -17.43 -20.75
C TYR A 286 3.47 -16.78 -21.62
N VAL A 287 3.41 -17.12 -22.90
CA VAL A 287 2.41 -16.56 -23.83
C VAL A 287 1.03 -17.16 -23.59
N LEU A 288 0.93 -18.46 -23.33
CA LEU A 288 -0.35 -19.20 -23.25
C LEU A 288 -1.07 -19.06 -21.91
N THR A 289 -0.35 -18.91 -20.79
CA THR A 289 -0.96 -18.99 -19.45
C THR A 289 -1.49 -17.65 -18.91
N GLY A 290 -1.38 -16.60 -19.72
CA GLY A 290 -1.94 -15.28 -19.46
C GLY A 290 -1.11 -14.44 -18.49
N ARG A 291 -0.96 -13.15 -18.83
CA ARG A 291 -0.27 -12.16 -17.99
C ARG A 291 -1.21 -11.68 -16.89
N PHE A 292 -1.29 -12.40 -15.78
CA PHE A 292 -1.95 -11.87 -14.59
C PHE A 292 -1.28 -10.56 -14.20
N ASN A 293 -2.06 -9.48 -14.16
CA ASN A 293 -1.59 -8.15 -13.83
C ASN A 293 -2.44 -7.59 -12.67
N PRO A 294 -1.86 -7.37 -11.48
CA PRO A 294 -2.57 -6.81 -10.33
C PRO A 294 -3.26 -5.48 -10.62
N GLN A 295 -2.62 -4.59 -11.37
CA GLN A 295 -3.18 -3.30 -11.75
C GLN A 295 -4.42 -3.45 -12.64
N HIS A 296 -4.44 -4.38 -13.59
CA HIS A 296 -5.65 -4.64 -14.38
C HIS A 296 -6.79 -5.18 -13.50
N GLN A 297 -6.49 -6.00 -12.50
CA GLN A 297 -7.51 -6.49 -11.56
C GLN A 297 -8.05 -5.36 -10.68
N LEU A 298 -7.20 -4.43 -10.25
CA LEU A 298 -7.62 -3.20 -9.57
C LEU A 298 -8.57 -2.37 -10.45
N GLU A 299 -8.22 -2.13 -11.71
CA GLU A 299 -9.05 -1.33 -12.63
C GLU A 299 -10.43 -1.97 -12.89
N GLN A 300 -10.50 -3.31 -12.90
CA GLN A 300 -11.74 -4.05 -13.12
C GLN A 300 -12.59 -4.21 -11.85
N HIS A 301 -11.96 -4.39 -10.69
CA HIS A 301 -12.61 -4.71 -9.43
C HIS A 301 -12.19 -3.78 -8.26
N PRO A 302 -12.27 -2.45 -8.40
CA PRO A 302 -11.65 -1.52 -7.45
C PRO A 302 -12.40 -1.37 -6.11
N ALA A 303 -13.66 -1.80 -6.03
CA ALA A 303 -14.49 -1.62 -4.84
C ALA A 303 -15.61 -2.66 -4.76
N ALA A 304 -16.06 -2.98 -3.54
CA ALA A 304 -17.20 -3.86 -3.30
C ALA A 304 -18.46 -3.37 -4.03
N ARG A 305 -18.70 -2.05 -4.01
CA ARG A 305 -19.86 -1.45 -4.69
C ARG A 305 -19.83 -1.65 -6.20
N ALA A 306 -18.66 -1.51 -6.83
CA ALA A 306 -18.50 -1.79 -8.25
C ALA A 306 -18.81 -3.26 -8.57
N ALA A 307 -18.38 -4.19 -7.71
CA ALA A 307 -18.70 -5.62 -7.85
C ALA A 307 -20.20 -5.90 -7.70
N GLU A 308 -20.88 -5.26 -6.74
CA GLU A 308 -22.34 -5.35 -6.59
C GLU A 308 -23.08 -4.87 -7.83
N ILE A 309 -22.72 -3.69 -8.35
CA ILE A 309 -23.31 -3.11 -9.57
C ILE A 309 -23.06 -4.04 -10.77
N GLY A 310 -21.86 -4.60 -10.91
CA GLY A 310 -21.53 -5.55 -11.97
C GLY A 310 -22.43 -6.79 -11.96
N ARG A 311 -22.79 -7.30 -10.78
CA ARG A 311 -23.77 -8.41 -10.66
C ARG A 311 -25.17 -7.98 -11.07
N GLU A 312 -25.64 -6.83 -10.59
CA GLU A 312 -26.94 -6.29 -11.00
C GLU A 312 -27.01 -6.06 -12.52
N LEU A 313 -25.90 -5.60 -13.10
CA LEU A 313 -25.77 -5.38 -14.54
C LEU A 313 -25.92 -6.71 -15.30
N GLN A 314 -25.30 -7.78 -14.80
CA GLN A 314 -25.43 -9.10 -15.40
C GLN A 314 -26.87 -9.60 -15.33
N LEU A 315 -27.55 -9.45 -14.19
CA LEU A 315 -28.97 -9.81 -14.04
C LEU A 315 -29.86 -9.00 -14.99
N ALA A 316 -29.62 -7.69 -15.11
CA ALA A 316 -30.36 -6.83 -16.05
C ALA A 316 -30.13 -7.24 -17.51
N LYS A 317 -28.90 -7.61 -17.89
CA LYS A 317 -28.57 -8.12 -19.22
C LYS A 317 -29.27 -9.44 -19.52
N THR A 318 -29.28 -10.38 -18.56
CA THR A 318 -30.01 -11.66 -18.68
C THR A 318 -31.52 -11.42 -18.82
N ALA A 319 -32.07 -10.46 -18.10
CA ALA A 319 -33.48 -10.05 -18.20
C ALA A 319 -33.79 -9.21 -19.46
N GLN A 320 -32.80 -8.94 -20.32
CA GLN A 320 -32.91 -8.07 -21.50
C GLN A 320 -33.41 -6.64 -21.22
N ASP A 321 -33.26 -6.15 -19.98
CA ASP A 321 -33.60 -4.79 -19.59
C ASP A 321 -32.47 -3.83 -19.99
N LYS A 322 -32.52 -3.36 -21.24
CA LYS A 322 -31.50 -2.49 -21.84
C LYS A 322 -31.37 -1.15 -21.10
N THR A 323 -32.48 -0.59 -20.59
CA THR A 323 -32.48 0.71 -19.91
C THR A 323 -31.77 0.60 -18.56
N ARG A 324 -32.12 -0.42 -17.77
CA ARG A 324 -31.45 -0.68 -16.49
C ARG A 324 -29.99 -1.06 -16.69
N ALA A 325 -29.68 -1.90 -17.67
CA ALA A 325 -28.30 -2.27 -17.98
C ALA A 325 -27.43 -1.05 -18.32
N LYS A 326 -27.92 -0.15 -19.17
CA LYS A 326 -27.17 1.08 -19.52
C LYS A 326 -26.92 1.98 -18.30
N LYS A 327 -27.90 2.09 -17.40
CA LYS A 327 -27.74 2.86 -16.16
C LYS A 327 -26.68 2.24 -15.25
N LEU A 328 -26.77 0.92 -15.02
CA LEU A 328 -25.83 0.19 -14.17
C LEU A 328 -24.40 0.21 -14.73
N GLU A 329 -24.23 0.16 -16.06
CA GLU A 329 -22.93 0.31 -16.70
C GLU A 329 -22.32 1.70 -16.46
N MET A 330 -23.14 2.76 -16.50
CA MET A 330 -22.70 4.12 -16.16
C MET A 330 -22.31 4.24 -14.68
N ASP A 331 -23.12 3.67 -13.77
CA ASP A 331 -22.86 3.66 -12.34
C ASP A 331 -21.58 2.87 -12.00
N GLU A 332 -21.36 1.72 -12.66
CA GLU A 332 -20.14 0.91 -12.50
C GLU A 332 -18.90 1.69 -12.95
N ASN A 333 -18.96 2.34 -14.11
CA ASN A 333 -17.87 3.17 -14.62
C ASN A 333 -17.57 4.36 -13.70
N LEU A 334 -18.60 4.98 -13.11
CA LEU A 334 -18.43 6.05 -12.13
C LEU A 334 -17.73 5.55 -10.86
N GLU A 335 -18.12 4.39 -10.33
CA GLU A 335 -17.47 3.79 -9.17
C GLU A 335 -16.02 3.41 -9.46
N ARG A 336 -15.71 2.89 -10.66
CA ARG A 336 -14.32 2.64 -11.08
C ARG A 336 -13.52 3.95 -11.14
N ALA A 337 -14.05 4.98 -11.80
CA ALA A 337 -13.40 6.28 -11.92
C ALA A 337 -13.14 6.95 -10.55
N ARG A 338 -14.02 6.72 -9.55
CA ARG A 338 -13.81 7.24 -8.18
C ARG A 338 -12.56 6.66 -7.51
N VAL A 339 -12.18 5.43 -7.83
CA VAL A 339 -11.03 4.75 -7.19
C VAL A 339 -9.75 4.94 -7.99
N VAL A 340 -9.76 4.72 -9.31
CA VAL A 340 -8.54 4.75 -10.14
C VAL A 340 -8.37 6.02 -10.98
N GLY A 341 -9.43 6.83 -11.10
CA GLY A 341 -9.45 8.00 -11.98
C GLY A 341 -9.58 7.66 -13.46
N THR A 342 -9.90 8.66 -14.28
CA THR A 342 -9.89 8.54 -15.75
C THR A 342 -8.59 9.08 -16.35
N ALA A 343 -8.30 8.71 -17.60
CA ALA A 343 -7.10 9.21 -18.29
C ALA A 343 -7.17 10.73 -18.48
N GLU A 344 -8.37 11.25 -18.73
CA GLU A 344 -8.69 12.66 -18.87
C GLU A 344 -8.46 13.40 -17.54
N GLU A 345 -8.96 12.88 -16.43
CA GLU A 345 -8.77 13.49 -15.11
C GLU A 345 -7.28 13.56 -14.73
N TRP A 346 -6.52 12.47 -14.95
CA TRP A 346 -5.06 12.49 -14.73
C TRP A 346 -4.33 13.45 -15.70
N LYS A 347 -4.89 13.74 -16.87
CA LYS A 347 -4.35 14.74 -17.81
C LYS A 347 -4.62 16.15 -17.30
N GLU A 348 -5.84 16.43 -16.85
CA GLU A 348 -6.23 17.72 -16.26
C GLU A 348 -5.37 18.07 -15.04
N TYR A 349 -5.10 17.10 -14.16
CA TYR A 349 -4.20 17.32 -13.01
C TYR A 349 -2.75 17.60 -13.42
N ARG A 350 -2.25 16.98 -14.51
CA ARG A 350 -0.92 17.29 -15.05
C ARG A 350 -0.86 18.71 -15.57
N GLU A 351 -1.83 19.11 -16.39
CA GLU A 351 -1.90 20.46 -16.93
C GLU A 351 -2.07 21.52 -15.82
N ALA A 352 -2.87 21.22 -14.79
CA ALA A 352 -3.00 22.09 -13.62
C ALA A 352 -1.70 22.19 -12.82
N PHE A 353 -0.99 21.07 -12.65
CA PHE A 353 0.29 21.05 -11.94
C PHE A 353 1.36 21.85 -12.69
N ASP A 354 1.43 21.73 -14.01
CA ASP A 354 2.36 22.50 -14.84
C ASP A 354 2.13 24.01 -14.65
N ARG A 355 0.86 24.47 -14.63
CA ARG A 355 0.52 25.87 -14.33
C ARG A 355 0.96 26.30 -12.93
N ILE A 356 0.66 25.51 -11.90
CA ILE A 356 1.08 25.80 -10.51
C ILE A 356 2.59 25.97 -10.41
N THR A 357 3.36 25.07 -11.04
CA THR A 357 4.84 25.16 -11.00
C THR A 357 5.36 26.37 -11.80
N ALA A 358 4.70 26.76 -12.88
CA ALA A 358 5.06 27.95 -13.64
C ALA A 358 4.79 29.25 -12.88
N GLU A 359 3.76 29.30 -12.05
CA GLU A 359 3.42 30.45 -11.18
C GLU A 359 4.31 30.51 -9.93
N ALA A 360 4.67 29.37 -9.36
CA ALA A 360 5.49 29.30 -8.14
C ALA A 360 6.94 29.79 -8.31
N ILE A 361 7.47 29.81 -9.54
CA ILE A 361 8.83 30.28 -9.83
C ILE A 361 8.92 31.82 -9.74
N PRO A 362 8.09 32.62 -10.46
CA PRO A 362 8.06 34.07 -10.29
C PRO A 362 7.71 34.54 -8.88
N GLU A 363 6.92 33.77 -8.12
CA GLU A 363 6.58 34.09 -6.73
C GLU A 363 7.69 33.74 -5.72
N GLU A 364 8.85 33.28 -6.20
CA GLU A 364 9.99 32.85 -5.38
C GLU A 364 9.63 31.74 -4.36
N LEU A 365 8.57 30.96 -4.63
CA LEU A 365 8.18 29.81 -3.81
C LEU A 365 9.04 28.57 -4.10
N ILE A 366 9.53 28.45 -5.34
CA ILE A 366 10.56 27.50 -5.75
C ILE A 366 11.54 28.20 -6.70
N PRO A 367 12.84 27.82 -6.72
CA PRO A 367 13.82 28.48 -7.57
C PRO A 367 13.69 28.06 -9.04
N ASP A 368 13.40 26.79 -9.31
CA ASP A 368 13.19 26.24 -10.65
C ASP A 368 12.45 24.88 -10.59
N SER A 369 12.16 24.28 -11.74
CA SER A 369 11.50 22.96 -11.84
C SER A 369 12.44 21.77 -11.56
N GLN A 370 13.76 21.94 -11.68
CA GLN A 370 14.75 20.90 -11.35
C GLN A 370 14.82 20.69 -9.82
N ARG A 371 14.52 21.72 -9.04
CA ARG A 371 14.36 21.68 -7.59
C ARG A 371 13.55 20.49 -7.12
N LEU A 372 12.37 20.28 -7.73
CA LEU A 372 11.43 19.25 -7.32
C LEU A 372 12.00 17.84 -7.50
N HIS A 373 12.93 17.65 -8.44
CA HIS A 373 13.57 16.35 -8.69
C HIS A 373 14.65 16.05 -7.65
N ARG A 374 15.34 17.08 -7.13
CA ARG A 374 16.41 16.94 -6.12
C ARG A 374 15.91 17.09 -4.69
N TYR A 375 14.70 17.62 -4.49
CA TYR A 375 14.14 17.96 -3.19
C TYR A 375 14.20 16.81 -2.18
N PHE A 376 13.71 15.61 -2.55
CA PHE A 376 13.73 14.45 -1.66
C PHE A 376 15.15 14.07 -1.22
N LYS A 377 16.11 14.06 -2.16
CA LYS A 377 17.52 13.76 -1.88
C LYS A 377 18.10 14.79 -0.90
N ASN A 378 17.87 16.08 -1.16
CA ASN A 378 18.38 17.16 -0.32
C ASN A 378 17.74 17.14 1.08
N LEU A 379 16.44 16.89 1.17
CA LEU A 379 15.70 16.77 2.43
C LEU A 379 16.24 15.62 3.28
N ASP A 380 16.46 14.45 2.69
CA ASP A 380 16.98 13.28 3.41
C ASP A 380 18.45 13.44 3.80
N LEU A 381 19.27 14.10 2.97
CA LEU A 381 20.69 14.33 3.25
C LEU A 381 20.89 15.30 4.42
N ARG A 382 20.15 16.41 4.43
CA ARG A 382 20.33 17.51 5.39
C ARG A 382 19.43 17.39 6.62
N GLY A 383 18.31 16.70 6.47
CA GLY A 383 17.32 16.55 7.51
C GLY A 383 17.65 15.41 8.48
N THR A 384 17.23 15.62 9.72
CA THR A 384 17.18 14.58 10.76
C THR A 384 15.71 14.28 11.05
N PRO A 385 15.22 13.08 10.69
CA PRO A 385 13.84 12.75 10.98
C PRO A 385 13.65 12.45 12.46
N LEU A 386 12.45 12.73 12.96
CA LEU A 386 12.00 12.43 14.31
C LEU A 386 10.60 11.83 14.25
N VAL A 387 10.23 11.07 15.26
CA VAL A 387 8.90 10.50 15.43
C VAL A 387 8.37 10.89 16.82
N ASP A 388 7.13 11.35 16.90
CA ASP A 388 6.47 11.61 18.19
C ASP A 388 5.78 10.35 18.76
N GLU A 389 5.21 10.48 19.96
CA GLU A 389 4.55 9.38 20.68
C GLU A 389 3.37 8.75 19.90
N HIS A 390 2.73 9.53 19.03
CA HIS A 390 1.62 9.08 18.19
C HIS A 390 2.09 8.53 16.84
N GLY A 391 3.38 8.59 16.54
CA GLY A 391 3.94 8.15 15.27
C GLY A 391 4.00 9.25 14.21
N ALA A 392 3.70 10.51 14.52
CA ALA A 392 3.84 11.59 13.55
C ALA A 392 5.31 11.84 13.26
N LEU A 393 5.68 11.74 11.99
CA LEU A 393 7.03 11.99 11.54
C LEU A 393 7.25 13.48 11.34
N TRP A 394 8.46 13.93 11.63
CA TRP A 394 8.91 15.28 11.41
C TRP A 394 10.32 15.26 10.82
N MET A 395 10.70 16.31 10.10
CA MET A 395 12.08 16.54 9.66
C MET A 395 12.60 17.80 10.31
N GLU A 396 13.69 17.70 11.07
CA GLU A 396 14.45 18.85 11.54
C GLU A 396 15.58 19.16 10.58
N ILE A 397 15.70 20.43 10.20
CA ILE A 397 16.68 20.90 9.23
C ILE A 397 17.43 22.07 9.84
N ARG A 398 18.76 22.01 9.78
CA ARG A 398 19.66 23.08 10.22
C ARG A 398 20.37 23.67 9.03
N GLU A 399 20.11 24.94 8.73
CA GLU A 399 20.72 25.65 7.61
C GLU A 399 21.04 27.09 8.00
N SER A 400 22.27 27.53 7.71
CA SER A 400 22.74 28.90 7.96
C SER A 400 22.50 29.40 9.39
N GLY A 401 22.71 28.53 10.39
CA GLY A 401 22.52 28.83 11.80
C GLY A 401 21.05 28.89 12.26
N ARG A 402 20.09 28.53 11.41
CA ARG A 402 18.66 28.48 11.72
C ARG A 402 18.18 27.03 11.72
N GLU A 403 17.35 26.71 12.69
CA GLU A 403 16.69 25.42 12.80
C GLU A 403 15.21 25.60 12.47
N PHE A 404 14.69 24.71 11.63
CA PHE A 404 13.27 24.66 11.29
C PHE A 404 12.84 23.21 11.14
N LYS A 405 11.52 23.00 11.19
CA LYS A 405 10.94 21.67 11.23
C LYS A 405 9.81 21.56 10.22
N VAL A 406 9.72 20.45 9.50
CA VAL A 406 8.66 20.16 8.54
C VAL A 406 7.93 18.90 8.98
N GLY A 407 6.60 18.92 9.03
CA GLY A 407 5.81 17.71 9.26
C GLY A 407 5.94 16.73 8.10
N LEU A 408 6.11 15.44 8.38
CA LEU A 408 6.26 14.37 7.38
C LEU A 408 5.10 13.37 7.39
N SER A 409 4.02 13.67 8.10
CA SER A 409 2.81 12.87 8.18
C SER A 409 1.59 13.66 7.66
N ALA A 410 0.56 12.94 7.19
CA ALA A 410 -0.63 13.57 6.62
C ALA A 410 -1.35 14.52 7.60
N ASN A 411 -1.30 14.25 8.91
CA ASN A 411 -1.89 15.10 9.94
C ASN A 411 -1.08 16.34 10.30
N ASN A 412 0.25 16.32 10.13
CA ASN A 412 1.15 17.35 10.66
C ASN A 412 1.90 18.15 9.58
N ILE A 413 1.81 17.76 8.31
CA ILE A 413 2.44 18.48 7.19
C ILE A 413 2.06 19.97 7.18
N LEU A 414 0.81 20.30 7.55
CA LEU A 414 0.31 21.67 7.71
C LEU A 414 0.08 22.07 9.19
N ALA A 415 0.76 21.43 10.15
CA ALA A 415 0.69 21.86 11.54
C ALA A 415 1.32 23.26 11.72
N PRO A 416 0.91 24.04 12.73
CA PRO A 416 1.51 25.36 12.99
C PRO A 416 3.03 25.36 13.19
N ALA A 417 3.59 24.25 13.70
CA ALA A 417 5.02 24.06 13.90
C ALA A 417 5.76 23.59 12.63
N SER A 418 5.03 23.23 11.56
CA SER A 418 5.59 22.84 10.27
C SER A 418 5.93 24.09 9.47
N ASP A 419 7.16 24.19 8.97
CA ASP A 419 7.57 25.25 8.08
C ASP A 419 6.71 25.25 6.81
N SER A 420 6.03 26.36 6.56
CA SER A 420 5.05 26.47 5.48
C SER A 420 5.65 26.31 4.09
N LEU A 421 6.89 26.78 3.89
CA LEU A 421 7.55 26.72 2.59
C LEU A 421 8.09 25.31 2.35
N GLY A 422 8.78 24.73 3.34
CA GLY A 422 9.25 23.35 3.28
C GLY A 422 8.11 22.34 3.09
N ALA A 423 6.97 22.53 3.77
CA ALA A 423 5.79 21.70 3.57
C ALA A 423 5.23 21.82 2.14
N TYR A 424 5.20 23.04 1.58
CA TYR A 424 4.75 23.26 0.21
C TYR A 424 5.70 22.62 -0.83
N GLU A 425 7.01 22.83 -0.71
CA GLU A 425 8.02 22.18 -1.58
C GLU A 425 7.90 20.64 -1.53
N LEU A 426 7.71 20.07 -0.33
CA LEU A 426 7.54 18.63 -0.15
C LEU A 426 6.29 18.10 -0.87
N LEU A 427 5.17 18.82 -0.76
CA LEU A 427 3.92 18.45 -1.42
C LEU A 427 4.04 18.59 -2.95
N LEU A 428 4.70 19.63 -3.46
CA LEU A 428 4.98 19.77 -4.90
C LEU A 428 5.84 18.63 -5.43
N ALA A 429 6.92 18.26 -4.73
CA ALA A 429 7.79 17.16 -5.11
C ALA A 429 7.05 15.81 -5.12
N ARG A 430 6.17 15.59 -4.14
CA ARG A 430 5.28 14.42 -4.07
C ARG A 430 4.32 14.38 -5.26
N THR A 431 3.57 15.46 -5.50
CA THR A 431 2.61 15.56 -6.61
C THR A 431 3.29 15.35 -7.97
N ASN A 432 4.44 16.00 -8.22
CA ASN A 432 5.24 15.80 -9.43
C ASN A 432 5.61 14.32 -9.64
N THR A 433 6.03 13.64 -8.57
CA THR A 433 6.41 12.22 -8.62
C THR A 433 5.21 11.33 -8.97
N ILE A 434 4.05 11.57 -8.36
CA ILE A 434 2.85 10.76 -8.58
C ILE A 434 2.31 10.94 -10.01
N LEU A 435 2.25 12.18 -10.49
CA LEU A 435 1.75 12.50 -11.83
C LEU A 435 2.64 11.92 -12.95
N LYS A 436 3.95 11.79 -12.70
CA LYS A 436 4.91 11.14 -13.61
C LYS A 436 4.98 9.62 -13.46
N SER A 437 4.41 9.06 -12.40
CA SER A 437 4.48 7.62 -12.14
C SER A 437 3.57 6.82 -13.10
N PRO A 438 3.94 5.58 -13.46
CA PRO A 438 3.05 4.66 -14.16
C PRO A 438 1.85 4.30 -13.28
N LYS A 439 0.76 3.81 -13.89
CA LYS A 439 -0.50 3.53 -13.19
C LYS A 439 -0.35 2.64 -11.94
N HIS A 440 0.42 1.55 -12.03
CA HIS A 440 0.65 0.62 -10.92
C HIS A 440 1.42 1.24 -9.73
N SER A 441 1.96 2.45 -9.90
CA SER A 441 2.72 3.17 -8.87
C SER A 441 1.97 4.40 -8.34
N ARG A 442 0.77 4.69 -8.83
CA ARG A 442 -0.05 5.80 -8.36
C ARG A 442 -0.91 5.37 -7.19
N GLU A 443 -1.09 6.30 -6.25
CA GLU A 443 -2.11 6.15 -5.21
C GLU A 443 -3.52 6.17 -5.82
N SER A 444 -4.51 5.78 -5.02
CA SER A 444 -5.91 5.88 -5.46
C SER A 444 -6.27 7.33 -5.80
N MET A 445 -7.20 7.53 -6.73
CA MET A 445 -7.67 8.87 -7.10
C MET A 445 -8.25 9.61 -5.87
N LEU A 446 -8.92 8.89 -4.95
CA LEU A 446 -9.41 9.49 -3.71
C LEU A 446 -8.27 10.03 -2.83
N GLU A 447 -7.19 9.26 -2.67
CA GLU A 447 -6.02 9.69 -1.89
C GLU A 447 -5.33 10.87 -2.58
N PHE A 448 -5.14 10.79 -3.89
CA PHE A 448 -4.56 11.87 -4.69
C PHE A 448 -5.35 13.17 -4.61
N ARG A 449 -6.69 13.13 -4.73
CA ARG A 449 -7.53 14.33 -4.58
C ARG A 449 -7.40 14.96 -3.18
N ARG A 450 -7.25 14.14 -2.14
CA ARG A 450 -7.03 14.64 -0.77
C ARG A 450 -5.68 15.32 -0.64
N ASP A 451 -4.61 14.68 -1.13
CA ASP A 451 -3.24 15.23 -1.08
C ASP A 451 -3.11 16.47 -1.96
N TRP A 452 -3.75 16.50 -3.13
CA TRP A 452 -3.88 17.68 -3.98
C TRP A 452 -4.53 18.84 -3.24
N ALA A 453 -5.65 18.61 -2.54
CA ALA A 453 -6.30 19.67 -1.76
C ALA A 453 -5.43 20.17 -0.59
N VAL A 454 -4.59 19.32 -0.01
CA VAL A 454 -3.60 19.73 1.00
C VAL A 454 -2.51 20.60 0.36
N GLN A 455 -2.03 20.25 -0.84
CA GLN A 455 -1.06 21.04 -1.58
C GLN A 455 -1.58 22.43 -1.96
N GLN A 456 -2.85 22.55 -2.36
CA GLN A 456 -3.47 23.86 -2.61
C GLN A 456 -3.49 24.75 -1.35
N ARG A 457 -3.90 24.20 -0.21
CA ARG A 457 -3.86 24.92 1.08
C ARG A 457 -2.45 25.28 1.53
N ALA A 458 -1.46 24.45 1.19
CA ALA A 458 -0.05 24.73 1.48
C ALA A 458 0.44 25.95 0.70
N SER A 459 0.03 26.10 -0.57
CA SER A 459 0.33 27.26 -1.42
C SER A 459 -0.18 28.57 -0.83
N GLU A 460 -1.44 28.61 -0.38
CA GLU A 460 -2.01 29.80 0.25
C GLU A 460 -1.24 30.22 1.50
N ARG A 461 -0.82 29.24 2.32
CA ARG A 461 -0.05 29.48 3.55
C ARG A 461 1.38 29.94 3.27
N SER A 462 2.03 29.37 2.25
CA SER A 462 3.40 29.74 1.88
C SER A 462 3.45 31.17 1.33
N ALA A 463 2.50 31.54 0.45
CA ALA A 463 2.39 32.90 -0.08
C ALA A 463 2.21 33.96 1.03
N VAL A 464 1.36 33.70 2.02
CA VAL A 464 1.19 34.58 3.19
C VAL A 464 2.47 34.67 4.03
N SER A 465 3.20 33.56 4.18
CA SER A 465 4.46 33.52 4.92
C SER A 465 5.55 34.34 4.22
N VAL A 466 5.70 34.19 2.90
CA VAL A 466 6.65 34.95 2.09
C VAL A 466 6.32 36.45 2.14
N ALA A 467 5.06 36.83 1.93
CA ALA A 467 4.62 38.23 2.01
C ALA A 467 4.90 38.87 3.37
N ARG A 468 4.71 38.14 4.49
CA ARG A 468 5.05 38.63 5.84
C ARG A 468 6.56 38.84 6.04
N ASN A 469 7.39 38.05 5.38
CA ASN A 469 8.86 38.14 5.51
C ASN A 469 9.48 39.16 4.54
N ALA A 470 8.72 39.67 3.56
CA ALA A 470 9.14 40.70 2.61
C ALA A 470 9.05 42.15 3.15
N ILE A 471 8.67 42.34 4.43
CA ILE A 471 8.59 43.68 5.06
C ILE A 471 10.01 44.27 5.25
N PRO A 472 10.28 45.52 4.84
CA PRO A 472 11.64 46.09 4.85
C PRO A 472 12.26 46.13 6.26
N GLY A 473 13.48 45.60 6.40
CA GLY A 473 14.29 45.68 7.63
C GLY A 473 14.60 44.33 8.30
N LYS A 474 14.06 43.21 7.82
CA LYS A 474 14.52 41.86 8.17
C LYS A 474 15.01 41.16 6.91
N ALA A 475 16.19 40.54 6.97
CA ALA A 475 16.72 39.76 5.86
C ALA A 475 15.64 38.77 5.35
N GLY A 476 15.29 38.88 4.07
CA GLY A 476 14.25 38.10 3.43
C GLY A 476 14.49 36.59 3.62
N ARG A 477 13.41 35.86 3.85
CA ARG A 477 13.43 34.41 4.08
C ARG A 477 13.45 33.68 2.74
N THR A 478 14.55 33.73 1.99
CA THR A 478 14.78 32.83 0.85
C THR A 478 15.33 31.53 1.40
N MET A 479 14.43 30.63 1.81
CA MET A 479 14.79 29.32 2.36
C MET A 479 14.75 28.28 1.23
N PHE A 480 15.78 28.31 0.40
CA PHE A 480 16.05 27.20 -0.48
C PHE A 480 17.16 26.38 0.17
N LEU A 481 16.88 25.11 0.56
CA LEU A 481 17.94 24.13 0.83
C LEU A 481 18.98 24.27 -0.28
N SER A 482 20.19 24.77 -0.03
CA SER A 482 21.15 24.96 -1.14
C SER A 482 21.36 23.64 -1.89
N ASP A 483 21.66 23.67 -3.19
CA ASP A 483 22.07 22.45 -3.88
C ASP A 483 23.42 22.02 -3.30
N ALA A 484 23.51 20.78 -2.83
CA ALA A 484 24.82 20.18 -2.56
C ALA A 484 25.52 19.98 -3.91
N GLY A 485 26.77 20.44 -4.02
CA GLY A 485 27.60 20.15 -5.19
C GLY A 485 27.67 18.65 -5.45
N ASP A 486 27.56 18.25 -6.71
CA ASP A 486 27.85 16.88 -7.14
C ASP A 486 29.35 16.64 -6.99
N ASP A 487 29.75 16.02 -5.89
CA ASP A 487 31.01 15.27 -5.76
C ASP A 487 30.71 13.76 -5.68
#